data_AF-A0A847EVJ9-F1
#
_entry.id   AF-A0A847EVJ9-F1
#
_cell.length_a   1.000
_cell.length_b   1.000
_cell.length_c   1.000
_cell.angle_alpha   90.00
_cell.angle_beta   90.00
_cell.angle_gamma   90.00
#
_symmetry.space_group_name_H-M   'P 1'
#
loop_
_entity.id
_entity.type
_entity.pdbx_description
1 polymer ?
#
loop_
_entity_poly.entity_id
_entity_poly.type
_entity_poly.pdbx_seq_one_letter_code
_entity_poly.pdbx_strand_id
1 'polypeptide(L)'
;IKAVDFGKGAKRFEAVVAPLAGGSIALHLDSKDGPLLGTCTVKASNQTEAWQTIKTSFKKVKGVHDLFLVFQGGESELFTFDWWRCR
;
A
#
# COMPACT_ATOMS: atom_id res chain seq x y z
N ILE A 1 8.75 6.22 1.28
CA ILE A 1 10.00 5.48 0.99
C ILE A 1 10.71 6.20 -0.14
N LYS A 2 12.01 6.47 0.01
CA LYS A 2 12.78 7.21 -0.99
C LYS A 2 13.40 6.28 -2.03
N ALA A 3 13.47 6.74 -3.28
CA ALA A 3 14.22 6.11 -4.38
C ALA A 3 13.95 4.60 -4.59
N VAL A 4 12.69 4.20 -4.67
CA VAL A 4 12.29 2.83 -5.02
C VAL A 4 12.51 2.60 -6.52
N ASP A 5 13.33 1.61 -6.87
CA ASP A 5 13.54 1.20 -8.27
C ASP A 5 12.47 0.20 -8.72
N PHE A 6 11.58 0.65 -9.62
CA PHE A 6 10.56 -0.19 -10.26
C PHE A 6 11.08 -0.91 -11.51
N GLY A 7 12.38 -0.76 -11.81
CA GLY A 7 13.10 -1.41 -12.89
C GLY A 7 12.45 -1.17 -14.25
N LYS A 8 12.31 -2.24 -15.03
CA LYS A 8 11.73 -2.20 -16.37
C LYS A 8 10.20 -2.14 -16.38
N GLY A 9 9.53 -2.21 -15.23
CA GLY A 9 8.08 -2.13 -15.17
C GLY A 9 7.36 -2.96 -14.12
N ALA A 10 7.22 -2.45 -12.91
CA ALA A 10 6.26 -3.02 -11.95
C ALA A 10 4.82 -2.71 -12.36
N LYS A 11 3.89 -3.59 -12.00
CA LYS A 11 2.45 -3.46 -12.26
C LYS A 11 1.58 -3.86 -11.07
N ARG A 12 2.18 -4.31 -9.97
CA ARG A 12 1.46 -4.80 -8.80
C ARG A 12 2.19 -4.39 -7.53
N PHE A 13 1.39 -4.07 -6.52
CA PHE A 13 1.84 -3.91 -5.14
C PHE A 13 1.15 -4.95 -4.26
N GLU A 14 1.90 -5.46 -3.31
CA GLU A 14 1.43 -6.37 -2.27
C GLU A 14 1.95 -5.87 -0.92
N ALA A 15 1.11 -5.95 0.12
CA ALA A 15 1.50 -5.66 1.49
C ALA A 15 0.90 -6.69 2.44
N VAL A 16 1.61 -6.98 3.52
CA VAL A 16 1.13 -7.80 4.63
C VAL A 16 0.70 -6.89 5.77
N VAL A 17 -0.55 -7.11 6.22
CA VAL A 17 -1.19 -6.31 7.25
C VAL A 17 -1.99 -7.21 8.20
N ALA A 18 -2.18 -6.77 9.44
CA ALA A 18 -3.16 -7.33 10.36
C ALA A 18 -4.30 -6.32 10.54
N PRO A 19 -5.54 -6.60 10.12
CA PRO A 19 -6.63 -5.62 10.17
C PRO A 19 -7.14 -5.37 11.58
N LEU A 20 -7.57 -4.14 11.84
CA LEU A 20 -8.35 -3.73 13.01
C LEU A 20 -9.67 -3.09 12.53
N ALA A 21 -9.82 -1.77 12.66
CA ALA A 21 -10.98 -1.04 12.13
C ALA A 21 -11.06 -1.03 10.59
N GLY A 22 -10.00 -1.46 9.90
CA GLY A 22 -9.92 -1.42 8.44
C GLY A 22 -9.61 -0.03 7.91
N GLY A 23 -9.52 0.10 6.59
CA GLY A 23 -9.16 1.34 5.90
C GLY A 23 -8.59 1.07 4.52
N SER A 24 -7.65 1.89 4.08
CA SER A 24 -6.94 1.69 2.82
C SER A 24 -5.51 2.22 2.86
N ILE A 25 -4.73 1.76 1.88
CA ILE A 25 -3.40 2.28 1.55
C ILE A 25 -3.47 2.83 0.13
N ALA A 26 -3.39 4.15 -0.02
CA ALA A 26 -3.22 4.80 -1.32
C ALA A 26 -1.72 4.91 -1.64
N LEU A 27 -1.35 4.50 -2.86
CA LEU A 27 0.02 4.47 -3.34
C LEU A 27 0.26 5.69 -4.22
N HIS A 28 1.06 6.66 -3.77
CA HIS A 28 1.41 7.84 -4.56
C HIS A 28 2.90 7.83 -4.94
N LEU A 29 3.22 8.35 -6.13
CA LEU A 29 4.60 8.55 -6.56
C LEU A 29 5.06 9.98 -6.27
N ASP A 30 6.33 10.12 -5.90
CA ASP A 30 7.11 11.36 -5.80
C ASP A 30 6.68 12.36 -4.71
N SER A 31 5.41 12.37 -4.30
CA SER A 31 4.91 13.14 -3.16
C SER A 31 3.67 12.49 -2.52
N LYS A 32 3.28 12.96 -1.32
CA LYS A 32 2.10 12.47 -0.59
C LYS A 32 0.78 12.61 -1.38
N ASP A 33 0.70 13.62 -2.23
CA ASP A 33 -0.48 13.94 -3.07
C ASP A 33 -0.13 13.83 -4.56
N GLY A 34 0.94 13.10 -4.89
CA GLY A 34 1.44 12.95 -6.26
C GLY A 34 0.55 12.03 -7.11
N PRO A 35 1.04 11.55 -8.27
CA PRO A 35 0.28 10.62 -9.10
C PRO A 35 -0.14 9.37 -8.31
N LEU A 36 -1.45 9.13 -8.23
CA LEU A 36 -2.02 7.93 -7.61
C LEU A 36 -1.76 6.72 -8.51
N LEU A 37 -1.02 5.76 -7.96
CA LEU A 37 -0.70 4.51 -8.62
C LEU A 37 -1.82 3.48 -8.45
N GLY A 38 -2.38 3.39 -7.25
CA GLY A 38 -3.49 2.50 -6.94
C GLY A 38 -3.80 2.50 -5.45
N THR A 39 -4.87 1.81 -5.07
CA THR A 39 -5.34 1.72 -3.68
C THR A 39 -5.53 0.26 -3.29
N CYS A 40 -5.06 -0.11 -2.10
CA CYS A 40 -5.36 -1.38 -1.45
C CYS A 40 -6.37 -1.15 -0.33
N THR A 41 -7.51 -1.86 -0.36
CA THR A 41 -8.48 -1.86 0.74
C THR A 41 -8.07 -2.88 1.80
N VAL A 42 -8.11 -2.47 3.07
CA VAL A 42 -7.97 -3.36 4.24
C VAL A 42 -9.34 -3.47 4.89
N LYS A 43 -9.97 -4.65 4.82
CA LYS A 43 -11.27 -4.86 5.44
C LYS A 43 -11.11 -5.03 6.96
N ALA A 44 -12.00 -4.42 7.72
CA ALA A 44 -12.03 -4.59 9.17
C ALA A 44 -12.13 -6.08 9.55
N SER A 45 -11.52 -6.44 10.68
CA SER A 45 -11.54 -7.81 11.20
C SER A 45 -11.59 -7.77 12.72
N ASN A 46 -12.36 -8.70 13.29
CA ASN A 46 -12.40 -8.91 14.74
C ASN A 46 -11.42 -10.00 15.20
N GLN A 47 -10.60 -10.53 14.28
CA GLN A 47 -9.55 -11.49 14.58
C GLN A 47 -8.24 -10.75 14.84
N THR A 48 -7.76 -10.79 16.08
CA THR A 48 -6.47 -10.24 16.47
C THR A 48 -5.33 -11.00 15.76
N GLU A 49 -4.35 -10.27 15.23
CA GLU A 49 -3.12 -10.83 14.61
C GLU A 49 -3.32 -11.73 13.38
N ALA A 50 -4.47 -11.65 12.71
CA ALA A 50 -4.71 -12.34 11.44
C ALA A 50 -3.98 -11.63 10.27
N TRP A 51 -2.68 -11.91 10.11
CA TRP A 51 -1.86 -11.41 9.01
C TRP A 51 -2.43 -11.86 7.65
N GLN A 52 -2.64 -10.89 6.76
CA GLN A 52 -3.13 -11.14 5.41
C GLN A 52 -2.38 -10.32 4.38
N THR A 53 -2.28 -10.86 3.16
CA THR A 53 -1.72 -10.13 2.02
C THR A 53 -2.82 -9.37 1.29
N ILE A 54 -2.74 -8.05 1.29
CA ILE A 54 -3.53 -7.18 0.42
C ILE A 54 -2.75 -6.87 -0.85
N LYS A 55 -3.46 -6.62 -1.96
CA LYS A 55 -2.84 -6.37 -3.27
C LYS A 55 -3.63 -5.42 -4.12
N THR A 56 -2.95 -4.70 -5.01
CA THR A 56 -3.56 -3.89 -6.06
C THR A 56 -2.71 -3.94 -7.32
N SER A 57 -3.37 -3.82 -8.47
CA SER A 57 -2.71 -3.78 -9.78
C SER A 57 -2.81 -2.37 -10.37
N PHE A 58 -1.80 -1.96 -11.12
CA PHE A 58 -1.70 -0.62 -11.67
C PHE A 58 -1.02 -0.58 -13.04
N LYS A 59 -1.10 0.58 -13.69
CA LYS A 59 -0.39 0.82 -14.95
C LYS A 59 1.12 0.72 -14.72
N LYS A 60 1.84 0.18 -15.69
CA LYS A 60 3.29 -0.09 -15.62
C LYS A 60 4.08 1.16 -15.19
N VAL A 61 4.82 1.05 -14.09
CA VAL A 61 5.77 2.08 -13.58
C VAL A 61 7.19 1.60 -13.76
N LYS A 62 8.08 2.48 -14.22
CA LYS A 62 9.49 2.18 -14.49
C LYS A 62 10.38 3.19 -13.80
N GLY A 63 11.65 2.84 -13.64
CA GLY A 63 12.65 3.76 -13.10
C GLY A 63 12.51 3.96 -11.59
N VAL A 64 13.18 4.98 -11.09
CA VAL A 64 13.33 5.26 -9.66
C VAL A 64 12.38 6.38 -9.25
N HIS A 65 11.54 6.12 -8.26
CA HIS A 65 10.57 7.09 -7.72
C HIS A 65 10.53 7.01 -6.19
N ASP A 66 10.12 8.10 -5.55
CA ASP A 66 9.69 8.00 -4.17
C ASP A 66 8.30 7.34 -4.11
N LEU A 67 8.11 6.37 -3.22
CA LEU A 67 6.81 5.72 -3.00
C LEU A 67 6.22 6.20 -1.67
N PHE A 68 5.05 6.81 -1.73
CA PHE A 68 4.27 7.24 -0.59
C PHE A 68 3.13 6.23 -0.34
N LEU A 69 3.10 5.67 0.87
CA LEU A 69 2.01 4.85 1.37
C LEU A 69 1.15 5.74 2.26
N VAL A 70 -0.02 6.14 1.76
CA VAL A 70 -0.93 7.01 2.50
C VAL A 70 -2.02 6.16 3.12
N PHE A 71 -1.99 6.02 4.43
CA PHE A 71 -2.99 5.28 5.20
C PHE A 71 -4.24 6.14 5.42
N GLN A 72 -5.40 5.62 5.07
CA GLN A 72 -6.67 6.34 5.11
C GLN A 72 -7.73 5.51 5.82
N GLY A 73 -8.55 6.17 6.64
CA GLY A 73 -9.63 5.54 7.39
C GLY A 73 -10.20 6.47 8.46
N GLY A 74 -10.95 5.91 9.42
CA GLY A 74 -11.51 6.64 10.55
C GLY A 74 -10.46 6.99 11.61
N GLU A 75 -10.94 7.45 12.78
CA GLU A 75 -10.06 7.89 13.89
C GLU A 75 -9.47 6.73 14.72
N SER A 76 -10.04 5.53 14.60
CA SER A 76 -9.54 4.32 15.27
C SER A 76 -8.26 3.79 14.62
N GLU A 77 -7.53 2.93 15.32
CA GLU A 77 -6.42 2.17 14.72
C GLU A 77 -6.92 1.33 13.53
N LEU A 78 -6.33 1.56 12.36
CA LEU A 78 -6.82 0.99 11.11
C LEU A 78 -6.38 -0.47 10.95
N PHE A 79 -5.07 -0.70 11.03
CA PHE A 79 -4.40 -1.97 10.82
C PHE A 79 -2.91 -1.86 11.20
N THR A 80 -2.30 -2.99 11.55
CA THR A 80 -0.85 -3.12 11.64
C THR A 80 -0.27 -3.39 10.25
N PHE A 81 0.84 -2.74 9.93
CA PHE A 81 1.55 -2.90 8.66
C PHE A 81 2.93 -3.53 8.90
N ASP A 82 3.27 -4.57 8.13
CA ASP A 82 4.54 -5.29 8.26
C ASP A 82 5.47 -4.97 7.09
N TRP A 83 5.30 -5.65 5.95
CA TRP A 83 6.12 -5.46 4.77
C TRP A 83 5.29 -5.24 3.51
N TRP A 84 5.98 -4.74 2.48
CA TRP A 84 5.42 -4.57 1.15
C TRP A 84 6.43 -4.94 0.07
N ARG A 85 5.93 -5.18 -1.14
CA ARG A 85 6.75 -5.34 -2.34
C ARG A 85 6.02 -4.87 -3.60
N CYS A 86 6.79 -4.40 -4.57
CA CYS A 86 6.32 -4.15 -5.93
C CYS A 86 6.82 -5.23 -6.89
N ARG A 87 6.01 -5.61 -7.87
CA ARG A 87 6.32 -6.59 -8.92
C ARG A 87 5.74 -6.19 -10.26
#